data_AF-A0AB39Q593-F1
#
_entry.id   AF-A0AB39Q593-F1
#
_cell.length_a   1.000
_cell.length_b   1.000
_cell.length_c   1.000
_cell.angle_alpha   90.00
_cell.angle_beta   90.00
_cell.angle_gamma   90.00
#
_symmetry.space_group_name_H-M   'P 1'
#
loop_
_entity.id
_entity.type
_entity.pdbx_description
1 polymer ?
#
loop_
_entity_poly.entity_id
_entity_poly.type
_entity_poly.pdbx_seq_one_letter_code
_entity_poly.pdbx_strand_id
1 'polypeptide(L)'
;MLFFAFAFAFAFAVIADPVSSVAYAIEAALRALDGDLALLIPTMSPVIGLVVVVTADYWQLVRRFPKGGGAAAAAGRAFGPNWTFLPIGALVVDFVLAMRGWPILSLVATLLIAGGLYARWVRAGRPTGIEDVESQAEQYA
;
A
#
# COMPACT_ATOMS: atom_id res chain seq x y z
N MET A 1 -10.84 0.84 -19.36
CA MET A 1 -9.43 1.30 -19.25
C MET A 1 -9.07 1.79 -17.85
N LEU A 2 -9.90 2.62 -17.21
CA LEU A 2 -9.64 3.17 -15.86
C LEU A 2 -9.50 2.12 -14.74
N PHE A 3 -10.35 1.10 -14.74
CA PHE A 3 -10.33 0.01 -13.75
C PHE A 3 -9.01 -0.77 -13.77
N PHE A 4 -8.51 -1.09 -14.97
CA PHE A 4 -7.23 -1.80 -15.14
C PHE A 4 -6.06 -0.95 -14.66
N ALA A 5 -6.05 0.35 -14.98
CA ALA A 5 -5.03 1.28 -14.52
C ALA A 5 -5.03 1.40 -12.98
N PHE A 6 -6.21 1.43 -12.34
CA PHE A 6 -6.33 1.46 -10.89
C PHE A 6 -5.83 0.16 -10.23
N ALA A 7 -6.25 -1.00 -10.75
CA ALA A 7 -5.81 -2.29 -10.23
C ALA A 7 -4.28 -2.46 -10.35
N PHE A 8 -3.71 -2.03 -11.47
CA PHE A 8 -2.26 -2.05 -11.68
C PHE A 8 -1.54 -1.13 -10.70
N ALA A 9 -2.01 0.11 -10.53
CA ALA A 9 -1.44 1.05 -9.57
C ALA A 9 -1.54 0.53 -8.13
N PHE A 10 -2.66 -0.08 -7.76
CA PHE A 10 -2.86 -0.70 -6.44
C PHE A 10 -1.90 -1.87 -6.21
N ALA A 11 -1.77 -2.78 -7.18
CA ALA A 11 -0.84 -3.91 -7.07
C ALA A 11 0.61 -3.43 -6.90
N PHE A 12 1.01 -2.39 -7.65
CA PHE A 12 2.34 -1.81 -7.53
C PHE A 12 2.56 -1.16 -6.15
N ALA A 13 1.57 -0.43 -5.65
CA ALA A 13 1.63 0.17 -4.31
C ALA A 13 1.75 -0.89 -3.20
N VAL A 14 1.02 -2.00 -3.31
CA VAL A 14 1.08 -3.10 -2.33
C VAL A 14 2.43 -3.83 -2.36
N ILE A 15 3.04 -4.00 -3.54
CA ILE A 15 4.34 -4.67 -3.68
C ILE A 15 5.51 -3.74 -3.29
N ALA A 16 5.33 -2.42 -3.37
CA ALA A 16 6.38 -1.45 -3.08
C ALA A 16 6.90 -1.55 -1.63
N ASP A 17 6.01 -1.76 -0.67
CA ASP A 17 6.35 -1.85 0.75
C ASP A 17 7.34 -3.00 1.05
N PRO A 18 7.05 -4.28 0.74
CA PRO A 18 7.99 -5.37 0.98
C PRO A 18 9.27 -5.24 0.15
N VAL A 19 9.20 -4.74 -1.10
CA VAL A 19 10.41 -4.54 -1.94
C VAL A 19 11.34 -3.49 -1.34
N SER A 20 10.78 -2.38 -0.81
CA SER A 20 11.56 -1.31 -0.19
C SER A 20 12.27 -1.78 1.09
N SER A 21 11.61 -2.62 1.89
CA SER A 21 12.18 -3.19 3.13
C SER A 21 13.36 -4.13 2.83
N VAL A 22 13.24 -4.99 1.82
CA VAL A 22 14.34 -5.88 1.39
C VAL A 22 15.54 -5.08 0.88
N ALA A 23 15.31 -4.03 0.07
CA ALA A 23 16.36 -3.16 -0.42
C ALA A 23 17.09 -2.44 0.73
N TYR A 24 16.33 -1.87 1.67
CA TYR A 24 16.88 -1.19 2.84
C TYR A 24 17.66 -2.15 3.74
N ALA A 25 17.16 -3.37 3.94
CA ALA A 25 17.85 -4.39 4.73
C ALA A 25 19.23 -4.74 4.11
N ILE A 26 19.28 -4.93 2.79
CA ILE A 26 20.54 -5.23 2.07
C ILE A 26 21.52 -4.07 2.20
N GLU A 27 21.04 -2.85 2.03
CA GLU A 27 21.83 -1.63 2.18
C GLU A 27 22.37 -1.47 3.62
N ALA A 28 21.54 -1.74 4.62
CA ALA A 28 21.92 -1.69 6.02
C ALA A 28 22.95 -2.76 6.38
N ALA A 29 22.80 -4.00 5.90
CA ALA A 29 23.77 -5.06 6.12
C ALA A 29 25.11 -4.77 5.45
N LEU A 30 25.10 -4.27 4.20
CA LEU A 30 26.34 -3.86 3.52
C LEU A 30 27.07 -2.75 4.27
N ARG A 31 26.34 -1.76 4.80
CA ARG A 31 26.93 -0.71 5.64
C ARG A 31 27.51 -1.26 6.94
N ALA A 32 26.84 -2.20 7.59
CA ALA A 32 27.31 -2.81 8.82
C ALA A 32 28.54 -3.73 8.62
N LEU A 33 28.72 -4.24 7.41
CA LEU A 33 29.81 -5.13 7.02
C LEU A 33 30.95 -4.39 6.27
N ASP A 34 30.96 -3.06 6.26
CA ASP A 34 31.90 -2.23 5.49
C ASP A 34 32.01 -2.60 4.00
N GLY A 35 30.93 -3.16 3.43
CA GLY A 35 30.87 -3.62 2.04
C GLY A 35 31.43 -5.03 1.78
N ASP A 36 31.69 -5.84 2.81
CA ASP A 36 32.14 -7.22 2.62
C ASP A 36 30.98 -8.13 2.16
N LEU A 37 30.98 -8.46 0.86
CA LEU A 37 29.98 -9.32 0.23
C LEU A 37 30.05 -10.78 0.71
N ALA A 38 31.21 -11.26 1.19
CA ALA A 38 31.35 -12.64 1.62
C ALA A 38 30.52 -12.93 2.88
N LEU A 39 30.36 -11.92 3.74
CA LEU A 39 29.56 -11.99 4.96
C LEU A 39 28.09 -11.61 4.77
N LEU A 40 27.72 -11.09 3.59
CA LEU A 40 26.35 -10.67 3.31
C LEU A 40 25.37 -11.85 3.35
N ILE A 41 25.70 -12.96 2.69
CA ILE A 41 24.84 -14.14 2.65
C ILE A 41 24.62 -14.73 4.07
N PRO A 42 25.67 -14.97 4.88
CA PRO A 42 25.49 -15.37 6.28
C PRO A 42 24.61 -14.43 7.09
N THR A 43 24.84 -13.12 6.97
CA THR A 43 24.11 -12.10 7.74
C THR A 43 22.65 -11.96 7.29
N MET A 44 22.37 -12.21 6.02
CA MET A 44 21.01 -12.19 5.46
C MET A 44 20.25 -13.49 5.64
N SER A 45 20.93 -14.59 5.93
CA SER A 45 20.29 -15.92 6.08
C SER A 45 19.18 -15.93 7.13
N PRO A 46 19.33 -15.32 8.33
CA PRO A 46 18.25 -15.21 9.30
C PRO A 46 17.05 -14.40 8.80
N VAL A 47 17.29 -13.31 8.07
CA VAL A 47 16.24 -12.45 7.49
C VAL A 47 15.44 -13.24 6.46
N ILE A 48 16.14 -13.95 5.57
CA ILE A 48 15.51 -14.83 4.57
C ILE A 48 14.70 -15.93 5.26
N GLY A 49 15.25 -16.56 6.30
CA GLY A 49 14.54 -17.56 7.10
C GLY A 49 13.26 -17.02 7.72
N LEU A 50 13.32 -15.81 8.30
CA LEU A 50 12.14 -15.14 8.87
C LEU A 50 11.08 -14.86 7.79
N VAL A 51 11.48 -14.36 6.62
CA VAL A 51 10.56 -14.11 5.50
C VAL A 51 9.85 -15.39 5.07
N VAL A 52 10.57 -16.52 4.99
CA VAL A 52 9.97 -17.82 4.65
C VAL A 52 8.95 -18.24 5.70
N VAL A 53 9.28 -18.12 6.99
CA VAL A 53 8.37 -18.46 8.10
C VAL A 53 7.10 -17.60 8.06
N VAL A 54 7.25 -16.28 7.94
CA VAL A 54 6.12 -15.34 7.87
C VAL A 54 5.25 -15.62 6.63
N THR A 55 5.87 -15.92 5.49
CA THR A 55 5.14 -16.26 4.27
C THR A 55 4.31 -17.54 4.45
N ALA A 56 4.89 -18.57 5.09
CA ALA A 56 4.19 -19.80 5.39
C ALA A 56 3.03 -19.59 6.38
N ASP A 57 3.20 -18.71 7.38
CA ASP A 57 2.13 -18.33 8.32
C ASP A 57 0.98 -17.61 7.61
N TYR A 58 1.29 -16.61 6.78
CA TYR A 58 0.28 -15.90 5.98
C TYR A 58 -0.47 -16.85 5.04
N TRP A 59 0.22 -17.81 4.44
CA TRP A 59 -0.40 -18.79 3.58
C TRP A 59 -1.40 -19.68 4.34
N GLN A 60 -1.05 -20.08 5.57
CA GLN A 60 -1.97 -20.79 6.45
C GLN A 60 -3.17 -19.92 6.85
N LEU A 61 -2.91 -18.64 7.16
CA LEU A 61 -3.93 -17.67 7.55
C LEU A 61 -4.98 -17.45 6.45
N VAL A 62 -4.52 -17.24 5.21
CA VAL A 62 -5.40 -17.03 4.04
C VAL A 62 -6.22 -18.28 3.75
N ARG A 63 -5.63 -19.46 3.86
CA ARG A 63 -6.36 -20.74 3.71
C ARG A 63 -7.41 -20.94 4.79
N ARG A 64 -7.11 -20.54 6.03
CA ARG A 64 -8.03 -20.67 7.17
C ARG A 64 -9.18 -19.66 7.10
N PHE A 65 -8.93 -18.46 6.58
CA PHE A 65 -9.90 -17.37 6.50
C PHE A 65 -10.05 -16.84 5.07
N PRO A 66 -10.65 -17.61 4.14
CA PRO A 66 -10.75 -17.25 2.73
C PRO A 66 -11.62 -16.01 2.45
N LYS A 67 -12.49 -15.63 3.40
CA LYS A 67 -13.27 -14.39 3.34
C LYS A 67 -12.46 -13.13 3.72
N GLY A 68 -11.18 -13.28 4.07
CA GLY A 68 -10.31 -12.19 4.48
C GLY A 68 -10.56 -11.69 5.92
N GLY A 69 -10.15 -10.45 6.19
CA GLY A 69 -10.29 -9.75 7.47
C GLY A 69 -8.96 -9.48 8.21
N GLY A 70 -7.84 -9.98 7.70
CA GLY A 70 -6.49 -9.70 8.22
C GLY A 70 -6.24 -10.28 9.62
N ALA A 71 -5.09 -9.89 10.20
CA ALA A 71 -4.62 -10.39 11.49
C ALA A 71 -5.60 -10.06 12.64
N ALA A 72 -6.25 -8.90 12.60
CA ALA A 72 -7.23 -8.50 13.61
C ALA A 72 -8.46 -9.43 13.63
N ALA A 73 -9.09 -9.68 12.47
CA ALA A 73 -10.25 -10.57 12.42
C ALA A 73 -9.88 -12.05 12.64
N ALA A 74 -8.65 -12.44 12.32
CA ALA A 74 -8.14 -13.77 12.64
C ALA A 74 -7.95 -13.93 14.16
N ALA A 75 -7.33 -12.96 14.83
CA ALA A 75 -7.13 -12.96 16.28
C ALA A 75 -8.46 -12.95 17.05
N GLY A 76 -9.41 -12.09 16.62
CA GLY A 76 -10.75 -12.03 17.20
C GLY A 76 -11.53 -13.35 17.09
N ARG A 77 -11.38 -14.06 15.96
CA ARG A 77 -12.03 -15.36 15.74
C ARG A 77 -11.33 -16.53 16.44
N ALA A 78 -10.00 -16.46 16.62
CA ALA A 78 -9.22 -17.54 17.22
C ALA A 78 -9.17 -17.47 18.75
N PHE A 79 -9.05 -16.27 19.33
CA PHE A 79 -8.79 -16.06 20.76
C PHE A 79 -9.88 -15.26 21.47
N GLY A 80 -10.87 -14.76 20.73
CA GLY A 80 -11.99 -13.98 21.23
C GLY A 80 -11.87 -12.47 20.94
N PRO A 81 -12.97 -11.70 21.06
CA PRO A 81 -13.06 -10.33 20.55
C PRO A 81 -11.97 -9.39 21.10
N ASN A 82 -11.58 -9.55 22.35
CA ASN A 82 -10.58 -8.71 23.02
C ASN A 82 -9.17 -8.83 22.40
N TRP A 83 -8.87 -9.92 21.71
CA TRP A 83 -7.57 -10.12 21.06
C TRP A 83 -7.43 -9.37 19.74
N THR A 84 -8.53 -8.79 19.23
CA THR A 84 -8.54 -7.95 18.02
C THR A 84 -7.81 -6.62 18.23
N PHE A 85 -7.78 -6.11 19.46
CA PHE A 85 -7.17 -4.81 19.76
C PHE A 85 -5.66 -4.80 19.55
N LEU A 86 -4.99 -5.93 19.82
CA LEU A 86 -3.52 -6.00 19.74
C LEU A 86 -3.01 -5.86 18.29
N PRO A 87 -3.52 -6.61 17.29
CA PRO A 87 -3.16 -6.39 15.89
C PRO A 87 -3.58 -5.01 15.36
N ILE A 88 -4.73 -4.47 15.79
CA ILE A 88 -5.18 -3.13 15.38
C ILE A 88 -4.20 -2.07 15.90
N GLY A 89 -3.84 -2.13 17.18
CA GLY A 89 -2.90 -1.20 17.79
C GLY A 89 -1.53 -1.26 17.12
N ALA A 90 -1.02 -2.46 16.85
CA ALA A 90 0.23 -2.65 16.11
C ALA A 90 0.17 -2.02 14.72
N LEU A 91 -0.94 -2.20 13.98
CA LEU A 91 -1.12 -1.66 12.65
C LEU A 91 -1.22 -0.13 12.62
N VAL A 92 -1.83 0.47 13.65
CA VAL A 92 -1.84 1.94 13.81
C VAL A 92 -0.43 2.46 14.06
N VAL A 93 0.33 1.83 14.95
CA VAL A 93 1.72 2.24 15.24
C VAL A 93 2.60 2.08 14.00
N ASP A 94 2.48 0.96 13.29
CA ASP A 94 3.20 0.68 12.04
C ASP A 94 2.90 1.75 10.98
N PHE A 95 1.62 2.06 10.75
CA PHE A 95 1.21 3.10 9.82
C PHE A 95 1.75 4.49 10.18
N VAL A 96 1.73 4.84 11.47
CA VAL A 96 2.30 6.11 11.96
C VAL A 96 3.82 6.14 11.74
N LEU A 97 4.52 5.04 12.01
CA LEU A 97 5.98 4.95 11.79
C LEU A 97 6.34 5.00 10.31
N ALA A 98 5.61 4.31 9.44
CA ALA A 98 5.78 4.36 8.00
C ALA A 98 5.61 5.78 7.46
N MET A 99 4.67 6.54 8.04
CA MET A 99 4.41 7.92 7.66
C MET A 99 5.39 8.93 8.26
N ARG A 100 6.00 8.64 9.41
CA ARG A 100 6.79 9.59 10.25
C ARG A 100 7.88 10.37 9.52
N GLY A 101 8.38 9.88 8.38
CA GLY A 101 9.40 10.57 7.59
C GLY A 101 8.97 11.94 7.07
N TRP A 102 7.95 12.02 6.20
CA TRP A 102 7.51 13.26 5.53
C TRP A 102 6.00 13.31 5.20
N PRO A 103 5.10 12.93 6.13
CA PRO A 103 3.69 12.72 5.78
C PRO A 103 3.01 14.04 5.47
N ILE A 104 3.35 15.10 6.20
CA ILE A 104 2.86 16.46 6.00
C ILE A 104 3.29 16.98 4.63
N LEU A 105 4.54 16.72 4.21
CA LEU A 105 5.05 17.17 2.90
C LEU A 105 4.30 16.49 1.75
N SER A 106 4.05 15.17 1.86
CA SER A 106 3.30 14.40 0.85
C SER A 106 1.82 14.78 0.78
N LEU A 107 1.18 15.04 1.92
CA LEU A 107 -0.20 15.52 2.00
C LEU A 107 -0.32 16.92 1.38
N VAL A 108 0.60 17.82 1.71
CA VAL A 108 0.66 19.16 1.10
C VAL A 108 0.91 19.07 -0.40
N ALA A 109 1.85 18.25 -0.86
CA ALA A 109 2.12 18.05 -2.28
C ALA A 109 0.88 17.49 -3.02
N THR A 110 0.19 16.52 -2.43
CA THR A 110 -1.04 15.94 -2.99
C THR A 110 -2.16 16.97 -3.07
N LEU A 111 -2.36 17.76 -2.02
CA LEU A 111 -3.35 18.84 -2.00
C LEU A 111 -3.02 19.95 -3.01
N LEU A 112 -1.73 20.27 -3.19
CA LEU A 112 -1.28 21.25 -4.18
C LEU A 112 -1.49 20.75 -5.62
N ILE A 113 -1.20 19.48 -5.90
CA ILE A 113 -1.43 18.87 -7.21
C ILE A 113 -2.94 18.79 -7.51
N ALA A 114 -3.73 18.27 -6.55
CA ALA A 114 -5.18 18.18 -6.68
C ALA A 114 -5.82 19.58 -6.84
N GLY A 115 -5.39 20.56 -6.04
CA GLY A 115 -5.84 21.94 -6.13
C GLY A 115 -5.46 22.61 -7.45
N GLY A 116 -4.24 22.35 -7.96
CA GLY A 116 -3.79 22.85 -9.25
C GLY A 116 -4.58 22.27 -10.43
N LEU A 117 -4.86 20.96 -10.39
CA LEU A 117 -5.70 20.28 -11.38
C LEU A 117 -7.15 20.79 -11.33
N TYR A 118 -7.71 20.94 -10.12
CA TYR A 118 -9.04 21.49 -9.93
C TYR A 118 -9.14 22.93 -10.45
N ALA A 119 -8.17 23.78 -10.13
CA ALA A 119 -8.12 25.16 -10.63
C ALA A 119 -8.00 25.21 -12.17
N ARG A 120 -7.21 24.31 -12.78
CA ARG A 120 -7.16 24.20 -14.24
C ARG A 120 -8.47 23.69 -14.83
N TRP A 121 -9.15 22.75 -14.17
CA TRP A 121 -10.46 22.25 -14.60
C TRP A 121 -11.54 23.34 -14.54
N VAL A 122 -11.57 24.14 -13.47
CA VAL A 122 -12.49 25.29 -13.35
C VAL A 122 -12.18 26.35 -14.41
N ARG A 123 -10.89 26.64 -14.67
CA ARG A 123 -10.48 27.63 -15.69
C ARG A 123 -10.66 27.14 -17.12
N ALA A 124 -10.60 25.83 -17.37
CA ALA A 124 -10.78 25.25 -18.71
C ALA A 124 -12.24 25.29 -19.19
N GLY A 125 -13.18 25.73 -18.33
CA GLY A 125 -14.60 25.65 -18.61
C GLY A 125 -15.07 24.21 -18.44
N ARG A 126 -15.92 24.00 -17.43
CA ARG A 126 -16.64 22.75 -17.21
C ARG A 126 -17.22 22.29 -18.57
N PRO A 127 -16.77 21.15 -19.15
CA PRO A 127 -17.35 20.68 -20.40
C PRO A 127 -18.85 20.54 -20.15
N THR A 128 -19.64 21.22 -20.97
CA THR A 128 -21.10 21.05 -20.98
C THR A 128 -21.35 19.55 -21.10
N GLY A 129 -22.19 19.08 -20.20
CA GLY A 129 -22.42 17.66 -20.00
C GLY A 129 -23.04 17.03 -21.23
N ILE A 130 -23.24 15.74 -21.10
CA ILE A 130 -23.95 14.83 -22.01
C ILE A 130 -25.33 15.38 -22.47
N GLU A 131 -25.83 16.44 -21.82
CA GLU A 131 -26.96 17.31 -22.20
C GLU A 131 -26.88 17.84 -23.66
N ASP A 132 -25.69 18.20 -24.18
CA ASP A 132 -25.53 18.61 -25.59
C ASP A 132 -25.65 17.42 -26.56
N VAL A 133 -25.32 16.21 -26.09
CA VAL A 133 -25.36 14.98 -26.88
C VAL A 133 -26.79 14.43 -26.93
N GLU A 134 -27.54 14.56 -25.83
CA GLU A 134 -28.95 14.17 -25.74
C GLU A 134 -29.85 15.13 -26.53
N SER A 135 -29.63 16.45 -26.43
CA SER A 135 -30.38 17.44 -27.23
C SER A 135 -30.10 17.36 -28.74
N GLN A 136 -28.88 16.99 -29.16
CA GLN A 136 -28.61 16.67 -30.56
C GLN A 136 -29.30 15.37 -30.99
N ALA A 137 -29.34 14.34 -30.15
CA ALA A 137 -30.03 13.09 -30.48
C ALA A 137 -31.55 13.28 -30.62
N GLU A 138 -32.15 14.16 -29.82
CA GLU A 138 -33.59 14.51 -29.91
C GLU A 138 -33.94 15.37 -31.13
N GLN A 139 -32.99 16.14 -31.68
CA GLN A 139 -33.22 16.91 -32.91
C GLN A 139 -33.15 16.10 -34.20
N TYR A 140 -32.57 14.89 -34.16
CA TYR A 140 -32.43 13.99 -35.31
C TYR A 140 -33.29 12.71 -35.22
N ALA A 141 -34.16 12.59 -34.21
CA ALA A 141 -35.14 11.51 -34.02
C ALA A 141 -36.57 12.01 -34.27
#